data_AF-A0A948D7D3-F1
#
_entry.id   AF-A0A948D7D3-F1
#
_cell.length_a   1.000
_cell.length_b   1.000
_cell.length_c   1.000
_cell.angle_alpha   90.00
_cell.angle_beta   90.00
_cell.angle_gamma   90.00
#
_symmetry.space_group_name_H-M   'P 1'
#
loop_
_entity.id
_entity.type
_entity.pdbx_description
1 polymer ?
#
loop_
_entity_poly.entity_id
_entity_poly.type
_entity_poly.pdbx_seq_one_letter_code
_entity_poly.pdbx_strand_id
1 'polypeptide(L)'
;MPKNSLKNSLKKLKEIIDWFDAQEEVDVEAGLEKVKEGVSLIKGSRAELKKLENEFEKVKQELGEGPDEEEGSEEIEVEEPVDPESIPL
;
A
#
# COMPACT_ATOMS: atom_id res chain seq x y z
N MET A 1 -5.65 -4.82 20.29
CA MET A 1 -5.53 -3.98 19.08
C MET A 1 -6.20 -4.75 17.94
N PRO A 2 -7.08 -4.13 17.14
CA PRO A 2 -8.07 -4.89 16.40
C PRO A 2 -7.40 -5.74 15.32
N LYS A 3 -7.72 -7.03 15.33
CA LYS A 3 -7.29 -8.09 14.40
C LYS A 3 -7.75 -7.86 12.94
N ASN A 4 -8.20 -6.65 12.62
CA ASN A 4 -8.87 -6.25 11.40
C ASN A 4 -8.20 -5.03 10.69
N SER A 5 -7.05 -4.52 11.14
CA SER A 5 -6.49 -3.27 10.59
C SER A 5 -5.97 -3.41 9.15
N LEU A 6 -5.09 -4.37 8.85
CA LEU A 6 -4.55 -4.53 7.50
C LEU A 6 -5.62 -4.89 6.47
N LYS A 7 -6.48 -5.87 6.79
CA LYS A 7 -7.59 -6.29 5.91
C LYS A 7 -8.53 -5.13 5.59
N ASN A 8 -8.86 -4.31 6.59
CA ASN A 8 -9.70 -3.13 6.38
C ASN A 8 -8.98 -2.07 5.53
N SER A 9 -7.68 -1.85 5.73
CA SER A 9 -6.90 -0.93 4.91
C SER A 9 -6.88 -1.36 3.44
N LEU A 10 -6.67 -2.64 3.16
CA LEU A 10 -6.71 -3.19 1.81
C LEU A 10 -8.12 -3.08 1.19
N LYS A 11 -9.16 -3.31 1.98
CA LYS A 11 -10.55 -3.13 1.52
C LYS A 11 -10.82 -1.67 1.15
N LYS A 12 -10.38 -0.71 1.97
CA LYS A 12 -10.53 0.72 1.69
C LYS A 12 -9.74 1.17 0.46
N LEU A 13 -8.52 0.63 0.28
CA LEU A 13 -7.73 0.88 -0.93
C LEU A 13 -8.48 0.40 -2.17
N LYS A 14 -9.11 -0.78 -2.11
CA LYS A 14 -9.99 -1.25 -3.19
C LYS A 14 -11.18 -0.32 -3.41
N GLU A 15 -11.85 0.13 -2.35
CA GLU A 15 -12.98 1.06 -2.46
C GLU A 15 -12.56 2.41 -3.10
N ILE A 16 -11.31 2.86 -2.89
CA ILE A 16 -10.75 4.04 -3.56
C ILE A 16 -10.56 3.78 -5.06
N ILE A 17 -10.01 2.62 -5.44
CA ILE A 17 -9.84 2.24 -6.85
C ILE A 17 -11.20 2.13 -7.54
N ASP A 18 -12.13 1.38 -6.93
CA ASP A 18 -13.49 1.21 -7.44
C ASP A 18 -14.22 2.57 -7.59
N TRP A 19 -13.92 3.55 -6.72
CA TRP A 19 -14.45 4.91 -6.84
C TRP A 19 -13.92 5.63 -8.07
N PHE A 20 -12.61 5.54 -8.35
CA PHE A 20 -12.00 6.14 -9.55
C PHE A 20 -12.53 5.49 -10.83
N ASP A 21 -12.62 4.16 -10.86
CA ASP A 21 -13.10 3.41 -12.03
C ASP A 21 -14.58 3.68 -12.37
N ALA A 22 -15.37 4.09 -11.37
CA ALA A 22 -16.78 4.41 -11.54
C ALA A 22 -17.04 5.84 -12.06
N GLN A 23 -16.03 6.70 -12.15
CA GLN A 23 -16.20 8.07 -12.63
C GLN A 23 -16.08 8.13 -14.16
N GLU A 24 -17.08 8.72 -14.83
CA GLU A 24 -17.00 9.06 -16.26
C GLU A 24 -16.13 10.31 -16.48
N GLU A 25 -16.23 11.29 -15.58
CA GLU A 25 -15.32 12.43 -15.47
C GLU A 25 -14.86 12.55 -14.01
N VAL A 26 -13.55 12.66 -13.80
CA VAL A 26 -12.98 12.73 -12.44
C VAL A 26 -12.96 14.18 -11.97
N ASP A 27 -13.66 14.46 -10.87
CA ASP A 27 -13.43 15.67 -10.09
C ASP A 27 -12.03 15.62 -9.47
N VAL A 28 -11.16 16.53 -9.91
CA VAL A 28 -9.75 16.59 -9.53
C VAL A 28 -9.56 16.89 -8.04
N GLU A 29 -10.42 17.71 -7.42
CA GLU A 29 -10.32 18.03 -6.00
C GLU A 29 -10.69 16.82 -5.15
N ALA A 30 -11.79 16.14 -5.52
CA ALA A 30 -12.19 14.89 -4.87
C ALA A 30 -11.16 13.77 -5.09
N GLY A 31 -10.61 13.66 -6.31
CA GLY A 31 -9.56 12.71 -6.65
C GLY A 31 -8.30 12.92 -5.81
N LEU A 32 -7.87 14.18 -5.61
CA LEU A 32 -6.71 14.49 -4.78
C LEU A 32 -6.90 14.04 -3.33
N GLU A 33 -8.10 14.22 -2.76
CA GLU A 33 -8.42 13.74 -1.41
C GLU A 33 -8.38 12.21 -1.32
N LYS A 34 -8.87 11.50 -2.34
CA LYS A 34 -8.80 10.02 -2.42
C LYS A 34 -7.36 9.51 -2.50
N VAL A 35 -6.50 10.19 -3.27
CA VAL A 35 -5.07 9.87 -3.32
C VAL A 35 -4.41 10.06 -1.95
N LYS A 36 -4.69 11.17 -1.25
CA LYS A 36 -4.16 11.40 0.11
C LYS A 36 -4.61 10.33 1.09
N GLU A 37 -5.88 9.92 1.02
CA GLU A 37 -6.41 8.81 1.82
C GLU A 37 -5.65 7.50 1.52
N GLY A 38 -5.47 7.18 0.23
CA GLY A 38 -4.72 6.00 -0.21
C GLY A 38 -3.28 5.98 0.33
N VAL A 39 -2.56 7.11 0.25
CA VAL A 39 -1.20 7.24 0.78
C VAL A 39 -1.15 6.95 2.28
N SER A 40 -2.12 7.46 3.04
CA SER A 40 -2.22 7.19 4.48
C SER A 40 -2.43 5.70 4.78
N LEU A 41 -3.34 5.06 4.04
CA LEU A 41 -3.63 3.62 4.17
C LEU A 41 -2.42 2.76 3.82
N ILE A 42 -1.68 3.09 2.76
CA ILE A 42 -0.45 2.36 2.36
C ILE A 42 0.62 2.48 3.43
N LYS A 43 0.86 3.68 3.97
CA LYS A 43 1.85 3.90 5.03
C LYS A 43 1.51 3.08 6.28
N GLY A 44 0.25 3.09 6.70
CA GLY A 44 -0.21 2.28 7.83
C GLY A 44 -0.03 0.78 7.57
N SER A 45 -0.38 0.32 6.37
CA SER A 45 -0.27 -1.09 5.97
C SER A 45 1.17 -1.58 5.95
N ARG A 46 2.11 -0.79 5.41
CA ARG A 46 3.55 -1.11 5.43
C ARG A 46 4.10 -1.25 6.85
N ALA A 47 3.67 -0.37 7.76
CA ALA A 47 4.09 -0.46 9.16
C ALA A 47 3.55 -1.73 9.86
N GLU A 48 2.31 -2.15 9.54
CA GLU A 48 1.72 -3.38 10.06
C GLU A 48 2.41 -4.62 9.50
N LEU A 49 2.70 -4.65 8.20
CA LEU A 49 3.46 -5.74 7.56
C LEU A 49 4.85 -5.89 8.17
N LYS A 50 5.58 -4.79 8.36
CA LYS A 50 6.90 -4.82 9.01
C LYS A 50 6.82 -5.38 10.43
N LYS A 51 5.76 -5.09 11.19
CA LYS A 51 5.58 -5.70 12.52
C LYS A 51 5.37 -7.20 12.43
N LEU A 52 4.55 -7.66 11.48
CA LEU A 52 4.26 -9.07 11.27
C LEU A 52 5.52 -9.84 10.84
N GLU A 53 6.33 -9.25 9.95
CA GLU A 53 7.63 -9.78 9.53
C GLU A 53 8.58 -9.96 10.73
N ASN A 54 8.69 -8.95 11.60
CA ASN A 54 9.50 -9.05 12.82
C ASN A 54 8.98 -10.11 13.80
N GLU A 55 7.67 -10.34 13.86
CA GLU A 55 7.10 -11.43 14.67
C GLU A 55 7.41 -12.80 14.06
N PHE A 56 7.35 -12.92 12.73
CA PHE A 56 7.71 -14.14 12.01
C PHE A 56 9.18 -14.51 12.20
N GLU A 57 10.06 -13.51 12.16
CA GLU A 57 11.50 -13.67 12.37
C GLU A 57 11.82 -14.19 13.79
N LYS A 58 11.12 -13.70 14.82
CA LYS A 58 11.26 -14.23 16.18
C LYS A 58 10.84 -15.70 16.27
N VAL A 59 9.75 -16.07 15.59
CA VAL A 59 9.28 -17.47 15.57
C VAL A 59 10.32 -18.37 14.89
N LYS A 60 10.96 -17.94 13.79
CA LYS A 60 12.06 -18.68 13.15
C LYS A 60 13.24 -18.91 14.10
N GLN A 61 13.64 -17.86 14.82
CA GLN A 61 14.71 -17.96 15.82
C GLN A 61 14.36 -18.93 16.95
N GLU A 62 13.10 -18.95 17.42
CA GLU A 62 12.62 -19.93 18.40
C GLU A 62 12.62 -21.37 17.85
N LEU A 63 12.42 -21.55 16.54
CA LEU A 63 12.49 -22.83 15.85
C LEU A 63 13.93 -23.28 15.53
N GLY A 64 14.93 -22.42 15.77
CA GLY A 64 16.34 -22.70 15.49
C GLY A 64 16.73 -22.48 14.03
N GLU A 65 15.87 -21.81 13.24
CA GLU A 65 16.20 -21.31 11.91
C GLU A 65 16.94 -19.97 12.09
N GLY A 66 18.14 -19.84 11.49
CA GLY A 66 18.91 -18.59 11.54
C GLY A 66 18.22 -17.48 10.74
N PRO A 67 18.59 -16.20 10.95
CA PRO A 67 18.00 -15.09 10.21
C PRO A 67 18.26 -15.26 8.71
N ASP A 68 17.23 -15.02 7.90
CA ASP A 68 17.41 -14.87 6.45
C ASP A 68 18.26 -13.61 6.22
N GLU A 69 19.39 -13.75 5.53
CA GLU A 69 20.17 -12.60 5.06
C GLU A 69 19.26 -11.78 4.12
N GLU A 70 19.08 -10.48 4.39
CA GLU A 70 18.20 -9.59 3.61
C GLU A 70 18.61 -9.58 2.12
N GLU A 71 18.02 -10.45 1.31
CA GLU A 71 18.11 -10.35 -0.15
C GLU A 71 17.14 -9.26 -0.64
N GLY A 72 17.70 -8.08 -0.91
CA GLY A 72 17.20 -7.18 -1.95
C GLY A 72 15.94 -6.38 -1.60
N SER A 73 16.15 -5.18 -1.06
CA SER A 73 15.25 -4.07 -1.37
C SER A 73 15.40 -3.75 -2.87
N GLU A 74 14.59 -4.35 -3.73
CA GLU A 74 14.43 -3.84 -5.09
C GLU A 74 13.92 -2.39 -4.98
N GLU A 75 14.72 -1.44 -5.44
CA GLU A 75 14.26 -0.08 -5.67
C GLU A 75 13.11 -0.16 -6.68
N ILE A 76 11.89 0.10 -6.20
CA ILE A 76 10.74 0.29 -7.08
C ILE A 76 11.05 1.56 -7.90
N GLU A 77 11.44 1.40 -9.16
CA GLU A 77 11.47 2.49 -10.13
C GLU A 77 10.06 3.06 -10.20
N VAL A 78 9.86 4.22 -9.58
CA VAL A 78 8.61 4.97 -9.71
C VAL A 78 8.63 5.53 -11.12
N GLU A 79 7.85 4.93 -12.03
CA GLU A 79 7.63 5.53 -13.36
C GLU A 79 7.21 6.99 -13.17
N GLU A 80 7.79 7.88 -13.99
CA GLU A 80 7.54 9.31 -13.91
C GLU A 80 6.03 9.61 -13.90
N PRO A 81 5.58 10.63 -13.14
CA PRO A 81 4.17 10.98 -13.12
C PRO A 81 3.68 11.23 -14.56
N VAL A 82 2.68 10.46 -14.97
CA VAL A 82 2.08 10.56 -16.31
C VAL A 82 1.64 12.02 -16.52
N ASP A 83 2.18 12.68 -17.52
CA ASP A 83 1.85 14.05 -17.85
C ASP A 83 0.34 14.14 -18.18
N PRO A 84 -0.45 14.96 -17.46
CA PRO A 84 -1.88 15.10 -17.73
C PRO A 84 -2.18 15.59 -19.16
N GLU A 85 -1.23 16.23 -19.86
CA GLU A 85 -1.38 16.59 -21.28
C GLU A 85 -1.21 15.41 -22.25
N SER A 86 -0.70 14.27 -21.76
CA SER A 86 -0.52 13.04 -22.54
C SER A 86 -1.72 12.10 -22.50
N ILE A 87 -2.77 12.43 -21.76
CA ILE A 87 -4.03 11.67 -21.74
C ILE A 87 -4.85 12.06 -22.97
N PRO A 88 -5.12 11.15 -23.92
CA PRO A 88 -5.92 11.48 -25.10
C PRO A 88 -7.36 11.87 -24.72
N LEU A 89 -7.82 12.99 -25.28
CA LEU A 89 -9.21 13.50 -25.20
C LEU A 89 -10.25 12.56 -25.81
#